data_AF-A0A2H1J1Z1-F1
#
_entry.id   AF-A0A2H1J1Z1-F1
#
_cell.length_a   1.000
_cell.length_b   1.000
_cell.length_c   1.000
_cell.angle_alpha   90.00
_cell.angle_beta   90.00
_cell.angle_gamma   90.00
#
_symmetry.space_group_name_H-M   'P 1'
#
loop_
_entity.id
_entity.type
_entity.pdbx_description
1 polymer ?
#
loop_
_entity_poly.entity_id
_entity_poly.type
_entity_poly.pdbx_seq_one_letter_code
_entity_poly.pdbx_strand_id
1 'polypeptide(L)'
;MKPVFLAVALIAGLSLTGCSGADSQTGSAEETDTAAKPTAEEPPQVTRLDVNQLKQIIESTEVDGRTFKTHDVGAVSGSEAAKADDTADYEPAECKQFSMAAPNATEAGNGTALSGVSSDSTMSVELISLADETAAGLQLAHSTELAEACSEVTVKSQGMETTMSYATFDVTVAGADESVRVRAAIDAGGKAVLNSDTVTSRIGDTIVTIASLADTADEQVVTTTAEEFVASVNNVG
;
A
#
# COMPACT_ATOMS: atom_id res chain seq x y z
N MET A 1 1.50 5.18 -27.82
CA MET A 1 1.95 4.63 -26.53
C MET A 1 1.24 5.39 -25.43
N LYS A 2 0.21 4.78 -24.80
CA LYS A 2 -0.58 5.40 -23.73
C LYS A 2 -1.43 4.44 -22.83
N PRO A 3 -1.75 3.16 -23.16
CA PRO A 3 -2.68 2.38 -22.33
C PRO A 3 -2.04 1.86 -21.03
N VAL A 4 -0.72 1.63 -21.01
CA VAL A 4 0.01 1.06 -19.86
C VAL A 4 -0.17 1.89 -18.58
N PHE A 5 -0.29 3.22 -18.68
CA PHE A 5 -0.47 4.09 -17.52
C PHE A 5 -1.77 3.86 -16.74
N LEU A 6 -2.82 3.33 -17.38
CA LEU A 6 -4.11 3.06 -16.73
C LEU A 6 -4.10 1.70 -16.03
N ALA A 7 -3.37 0.72 -16.60
CA ALA A 7 -3.09 -0.56 -15.95
C ALA A 7 -2.23 -0.40 -14.69
N VAL A 8 -1.18 0.43 -14.76
CA VAL A 8 -0.32 0.77 -13.61
C VAL A 8 -1.12 1.45 -12.49
N ALA A 9 -2.14 2.24 -12.81
CA ALA A 9 -2.96 2.91 -11.80
C ALA A 9 -3.79 1.97 -10.90
N LEU A 10 -4.11 0.76 -11.36
CA LEU A 10 -4.88 -0.21 -10.55
C LEU A 10 -3.99 -1.15 -9.74
N ILE A 11 -2.77 -1.44 -10.21
CA ILE A 11 -1.70 -2.03 -9.37
C ILE A 11 -1.19 -1.01 -8.33
N ALA A 12 -1.20 0.28 -8.67
CA ALA A 12 -1.02 1.37 -7.71
C ALA A 12 -2.14 1.40 -6.65
N GLY A 13 -3.36 0.98 -6.98
CA GLY A 13 -4.43 0.75 -6.00
C GLY A 13 -4.10 -0.28 -4.91
N LEU A 14 -3.07 -1.11 -5.12
CA LEU A 14 -2.52 -2.07 -4.15
C LEU A 14 -1.13 -1.66 -3.60
N SER A 15 -0.57 -0.48 -3.95
CA SER A 15 0.83 -0.13 -3.61
C SER A 15 1.19 1.37 -3.54
N LEU A 16 0.22 2.27 -3.72
CA LEU A 16 0.37 3.74 -3.72
C LEU A 16 -0.86 4.38 -3.05
N THR A 17 -1.08 4.02 -1.79
CA THR A 17 -2.30 4.29 -1.03
C THR A 17 -2.08 5.22 0.19
N GLY A 18 -0.90 5.84 0.27
CA GLY A 18 -0.59 6.96 1.15
C GLY A 18 -1.10 8.33 0.69
N CYS A 19 -2.42 8.58 0.73
CA CYS A 19 -2.99 9.93 0.57
C CYS A 19 -2.93 10.72 1.88
N SER A 20 -2.33 11.93 1.92
CA SER A 20 -2.40 12.83 3.09
C SER A 20 -2.08 14.31 2.80
N GLY A 21 -2.60 15.21 3.64
CA GLY A 21 -2.30 16.66 3.70
C GLY A 21 -3.23 17.59 2.88
N ALA A 22 -3.35 18.91 3.13
CA ALA A 22 -2.98 19.83 4.24
C ALA A 22 -3.69 21.20 3.95
N ASP A 23 -3.76 22.28 4.76
CA ASP A 23 -3.31 22.73 6.09
C ASP A 23 -4.30 23.85 6.58
N SER A 24 -4.32 24.22 7.88
CA SER A 24 -4.72 25.60 8.30
C SER A 24 -4.26 25.99 9.73
N GLN A 25 -3.82 27.24 9.87
CA GLN A 25 -3.10 27.76 11.05
C GLN A 25 -3.95 28.47 12.15
N THR A 26 -3.28 28.70 13.29
CA THR A 26 -3.49 29.73 14.34
C THR A 26 -4.63 29.60 15.38
N GLY A 27 -4.22 29.59 16.66
CA GLY A 27 -5.04 29.81 17.85
C GLY A 27 -4.14 29.95 19.10
N SER A 28 -4.46 30.84 20.04
CA SER A 28 -3.66 31.10 21.25
C SER A 28 -4.04 30.21 22.44
N ALA A 29 -3.13 30.09 23.42
CA ALA A 29 -3.32 29.33 24.65
C ALA A 29 -4.18 30.05 25.71
N GLU A 30 -4.82 29.27 26.59
CA GLU A 30 -5.15 29.65 27.97
C GLU A 30 -5.24 28.38 28.86
N GLU A 31 -5.06 28.54 30.18
CA GLU A 31 -4.94 27.45 31.15
C GLU A 31 -6.30 26.94 31.67
N THR A 32 -6.37 25.66 32.08
CA THR A 32 -7.23 25.22 33.21
C THR A 32 -6.61 24.00 33.90
N ASP A 33 -6.61 24.02 35.23
CA ASP A 33 -6.02 23.02 36.14
C ASP A 33 -7.04 21.92 36.56
N THR A 34 -6.55 20.85 37.21
CA THR A 34 -7.20 20.05 38.29
C THR A 34 -7.26 18.52 38.06
N ALA A 35 -6.91 17.78 39.13
CA ALA A 35 -7.20 16.37 39.46
C ALA A 35 -6.49 15.22 38.71
N ALA A 36 -5.37 14.74 39.27
CA ALA A 36 -4.77 13.45 38.93
C ALA A 36 -5.31 12.28 39.80
N LYS A 37 -5.70 11.16 39.17
CA LYS A 37 -5.88 9.84 39.82
C LYS A 37 -6.11 8.70 38.82
N PRO A 38 -5.82 7.45 39.23
CA PRO A 38 -4.50 6.85 39.32
C PRO A 38 -4.09 6.18 37.99
N THR A 39 -2.79 6.10 37.72
CA THR A 39 -2.24 5.38 36.56
C THR A 39 -2.63 3.90 36.59
N ALA A 40 -3.31 3.42 35.55
CA ALA A 40 -3.30 2.01 35.19
C ALA A 40 -1.98 1.73 34.43
N GLU A 41 -1.41 0.54 34.63
CA GLU A 41 -0.20 0.13 33.91
C GLU A 41 -0.61 -0.19 32.46
N GLU A 42 -0.36 0.74 31.54
CA GLU A 42 -0.65 0.55 30.11
C GLU A 42 0.20 -0.61 29.56
N PRO A 43 -0.33 -1.42 28.61
CA PRO A 43 0.50 -2.32 27.84
C PRO A 43 1.58 -1.51 27.09
N PRO A 44 2.74 -2.11 26.75
CA PRO A 44 3.79 -1.40 26.03
C PRO A 44 3.23 -0.82 24.73
N GLN A 45 3.19 0.51 24.63
CA GLN A 45 2.78 1.18 23.41
C GLN A 45 3.81 0.85 22.32
N VAL A 46 3.39 0.09 21.31
CA VAL A 46 4.14 -0.04 20.05
C VAL A 46 4.37 1.39 19.56
N THR A 47 5.63 1.77 19.38
CA THR A 47 5.98 3.16 19.10
C THR A 47 5.78 3.43 17.61
N ARG A 48 4.51 3.62 17.26
CA ARG A 48 3.99 3.94 15.93
C ARG A 48 4.96 4.84 15.16
N LEU A 49 5.49 4.31 14.05
CA LEU A 49 6.53 4.96 13.27
C LEU A 49 6.06 6.29 12.67
N ASP A 50 6.87 7.34 12.85
CA ASP A 50 6.66 8.65 12.24
C ASP A 50 7.16 8.70 10.78
N VAL A 51 6.81 9.76 10.04
CA VAL A 51 7.15 9.90 8.60
C VAL A 51 8.66 9.97 8.35
N ASN A 52 9.46 10.39 9.32
CA ASN A 52 10.93 10.39 9.23
C ASN A 52 11.49 8.98 9.47
N GLN A 53 10.90 8.20 10.38
CA GLN A 53 11.25 6.79 10.59
C GLN A 53 10.92 5.96 9.35
N LEU A 54 9.71 6.11 8.79
CA LEU A 54 9.33 5.47 7.52
C LEU A 54 10.26 5.88 6.37
N LYS A 55 10.61 7.17 6.28
CA LYS A 55 11.57 7.68 5.28
C LYS A 55 12.96 7.09 5.46
N GLN A 56 13.44 6.98 6.70
CA GLN A 56 14.73 6.38 7.00
C GLN A 56 14.76 4.91 6.57
N ILE A 57 13.73 4.13 6.90
CA ILE A 57 13.60 2.73 6.48
C ILE A 57 13.65 2.62 4.94
N ILE A 58 12.89 3.44 4.21
CA ILE A 58 12.90 3.43 2.73
C ILE A 58 14.27 3.83 2.16
N GLU A 59 14.91 4.88 2.68
CA GLU A 59 16.14 5.42 2.09
C GLU A 59 17.43 4.75 2.60
N SER A 60 17.36 3.88 3.63
CA SER A 60 18.49 3.05 4.09
C SER A 60 18.40 1.57 3.69
N THR A 61 17.25 1.07 3.21
CA THR A 61 17.13 -0.32 2.74
C THR A 61 17.70 -0.45 1.32
N GLU A 62 18.61 -1.41 1.12
CA GLU A 62 19.19 -1.78 -0.18
C GLU A 62 18.98 -3.28 -0.41
N VAL A 63 18.40 -3.67 -1.56
CA VAL A 63 18.09 -5.08 -1.88
C VAL A 63 18.69 -5.42 -3.25
N ASP A 64 19.63 -6.36 -3.30
CA ASP A 64 20.38 -6.74 -4.52
C ASP A 64 21.08 -5.56 -5.23
N GLY A 65 21.51 -4.53 -4.48
CA GLY A 65 22.07 -3.30 -5.05
C GLY A 65 21.03 -2.29 -5.57
N ARG A 66 19.73 -2.57 -5.39
CA ARG A 66 18.63 -1.61 -5.63
C ARG A 66 18.42 -0.79 -4.37
N THR A 67 18.62 0.52 -4.48
CA THR A 67 18.29 1.48 -3.40
C THR A 67 16.92 2.09 -3.68
N PHE A 68 16.16 2.38 -2.63
CA PHE A 68 14.82 2.97 -2.75
C PHE A 68 14.86 4.47 -2.44
N LYS A 69 13.92 5.23 -3.03
CA LYS A 69 13.76 6.66 -2.77
C LYS A 69 12.31 6.99 -2.45
N THR A 70 12.10 7.82 -1.44
CA THR A 70 10.76 8.27 -1.07
C THR A 70 10.18 9.22 -2.11
N HIS A 71 8.88 9.10 -2.33
CA HIS A 71 8.12 10.01 -3.17
C HIS A 71 6.91 10.53 -2.39
N ASP A 72 6.70 11.84 -2.42
CA ASP A 72 5.47 12.47 -1.91
C ASP A 72 4.32 12.17 -2.89
N VAL A 73 3.29 11.49 -2.40
CA VAL A 73 2.19 10.93 -3.19
C VAL A 73 0.99 11.91 -3.29
N GLY A 74 1.06 13.08 -2.64
CA GLY A 74 -0.01 14.10 -2.59
C GLY A 74 -0.48 14.67 -3.94
N ALA A 75 0.14 14.28 -5.06
CA ALA A 75 -0.28 14.59 -6.42
C ALA A 75 -1.30 13.60 -7.03
N VAL A 76 -1.51 12.42 -6.44
CA VAL A 76 -2.25 11.31 -7.10
C VAL A 76 -3.78 11.45 -6.98
N SER A 77 -4.31 11.98 -5.89
CA SER A 77 -5.76 12.20 -5.69
C SER A 77 -6.38 13.19 -6.70
N GLY A 78 -5.57 14.05 -7.32
CA GLY A 78 -5.97 14.92 -8.42
C GLY A 78 -5.65 14.41 -9.83
N SER A 79 -5.11 13.20 -9.98
CA SER A 79 -4.53 12.68 -11.23
C SER A 79 -5.54 12.41 -12.35
N GLU A 80 -5.07 12.24 -13.59
CA GLU A 80 -5.89 11.72 -14.69
C GLU A 80 -6.34 10.26 -14.45
N ALA A 81 -5.63 9.51 -13.60
CA ALA A 81 -5.98 8.13 -13.25
C ALA A 81 -7.22 8.07 -12.34
N ALA A 82 -7.24 8.83 -11.23
CA ALA A 82 -8.40 8.91 -10.34
C ALA A 82 -9.68 9.33 -11.09
N LYS A 83 -9.57 10.30 -12.01
CA LYS A 83 -10.68 10.76 -12.86
C LYS A 83 -11.11 9.73 -13.91
N ALA A 84 -10.18 8.88 -14.36
CA ALA A 84 -10.50 7.76 -15.25
C ALA A 84 -11.16 6.60 -14.51
N ASP A 85 -10.93 6.47 -13.19
CA ASP A 85 -11.59 5.50 -12.32
C ASP A 85 -13.00 5.96 -11.91
N ASP A 86 -13.17 7.22 -11.51
CA ASP A 86 -14.48 7.88 -11.31
C ASP A 86 -15.45 7.58 -12.47
N THR A 87 -14.92 7.64 -13.71
CA THR A 87 -15.66 7.47 -14.96
C THR A 87 -15.57 6.07 -15.59
N ALA A 88 -14.94 5.10 -14.92
CA ALA A 88 -14.91 3.71 -15.35
C ALA A 88 -16.16 2.93 -14.90
N ASP A 89 -16.68 2.09 -15.80
CA ASP A 89 -17.65 1.05 -15.46
C ASP A 89 -16.90 -0.23 -15.04
N TYR A 90 -17.41 -0.90 -14.01
CA TYR A 90 -16.81 -2.10 -13.41
C TYR A 90 -17.78 -3.29 -13.51
N GLU A 91 -17.25 -4.45 -13.87
CA GLU A 91 -17.95 -5.74 -13.89
C GLU A 91 -17.09 -6.79 -13.17
N PRO A 92 -17.44 -7.26 -11.95
CA PRO A 92 -18.59 -6.88 -11.12
C PRO A 92 -18.55 -5.42 -10.63
N ALA A 93 -19.72 -4.80 -10.43
CA ALA A 93 -19.83 -3.37 -10.11
C ALA A 93 -19.43 -3.05 -8.66
N GLU A 94 -19.65 -4.00 -7.76
CA GLU A 94 -19.17 -4.00 -6.38
C GLU A 94 -17.63 -3.89 -6.29
N CYS A 95 -16.90 -4.34 -7.31
CA CYS A 95 -15.44 -4.25 -7.33
C CYS A 95 -14.89 -2.82 -7.41
N LYS A 96 -15.73 -1.85 -7.85
CA LYS A 96 -15.34 -0.42 -7.86
C LYS A 96 -15.11 0.17 -6.47
N GLN A 97 -15.77 -0.36 -5.43
CA GLN A 97 -15.52 0.16 -4.07
C GLN A 97 -14.11 -0.21 -3.58
N PHE A 98 -13.52 -1.30 -4.10
CA PHE A 98 -12.22 -1.80 -3.69
C PHE A 98 -11.05 -1.09 -4.40
N SER A 99 -11.20 -0.62 -5.66
CA SER A 99 -10.19 0.26 -6.29
C SER A 99 -9.97 1.55 -5.49
N MET A 100 -11.01 2.00 -4.78
CA MET A 100 -10.98 3.16 -3.89
C MET A 100 -10.74 2.80 -2.40
N ALA A 101 -10.76 1.53 -2.00
CA ALA A 101 -10.80 1.16 -0.58
C ALA A 101 -9.46 1.37 0.13
N ALA A 102 -8.35 0.97 -0.48
CA ALA A 102 -7.04 1.11 0.14
C ALA A 102 -6.61 2.57 0.44
N PRO A 103 -6.81 3.58 -0.45
CA PRO A 103 -6.57 4.98 -0.06
C PRO A 103 -7.55 5.48 1.01
N ASN A 104 -8.81 5.05 0.99
CA ASN A 104 -9.78 5.37 2.05
C ASN A 104 -9.37 4.78 3.42
N ALA A 105 -8.70 3.63 3.45
CA ALA A 105 -8.30 2.97 4.69
C ALA A 105 -7.17 3.71 5.42
N THR A 106 -6.20 4.28 4.69
CA THR A 106 -5.15 5.15 5.26
C THR A 106 -5.76 6.39 5.93
N GLU A 107 -6.73 7.04 5.26
CA GLU A 107 -7.44 8.20 5.80
C GLU A 107 -8.32 7.83 7.01
N ALA A 108 -9.05 6.71 6.95
CA ALA A 108 -9.92 6.24 8.04
C ALA A 108 -9.15 5.73 9.27
N GLY A 109 -7.99 5.09 9.07
CA GLY A 109 -7.13 4.58 10.13
C GLY A 109 -6.30 5.66 10.85
N ASN A 110 -6.39 6.92 10.44
CA ASN A 110 -5.57 8.03 10.93
C ASN A 110 -4.06 7.69 10.89
N GLY A 111 -3.63 6.97 9.85
CA GLY A 111 -2.30 6.37 9.72
C GLY A 111 -1.19 7.34 9.30
N THR A 112 0.05 6.88 9.36
CA THR A 112 1.22 7.51 8.73
C THR A 112 1.65 6.61 7.59
N ALA A 113 1.57 7.08 6.34
CA ALA A 113 1.96 6.30 5.17
C ALA A 113 3.12 6.97 4.42
N LEU A 114 3.98 6.17 3.80
CA LEU A 114 5.01 6.65 2.89
C LEU A 114 5.38 5.60 1.85
N SER A 115 5.47 6.01 0.59
CA SER A 115 5.82 5.13 -0.54
C SER A 115 7.21 5.49 -1.11
N GLY A 116 7.85 4.50 -1.71
CA GLY A 116 9.13 4.64 -2.41
C GLY A 116 9.24 3.74 -3.63
N VAL A 117 10.19 4.07 -4.51
CA VAL A 117 10.44 3.34 -5.76
C VAL A 117 11.93 2.99 -5.85
N SER A 118 12.24 1.81 -6.40
CA SER A 118 13.61 1.35 -6.59
C SER A 118 14.38 2.18 -7.62
N SER A 119 15.71 2.21 -7.51
CA SER A 119 16.62 2.99 -8.36
C SER A 119 16.58 2.63 -9.86
N ASP A 120 16.06 1.46 -10.21
CA ASP A 120 15.81 0.93 -11.56
C ASP A 120 14.33 1.02 -11.99
N SER A 121 13.45 1.50 -11.11
CA SER A 121 11.99 1.59 -11.29
C SER A 121 11.28 0.26 -11.57
N THR A 122 11.83 -0.88 -11.14
CA THR A 122 11.15 -2.19 -11.26
C THR A 122 10.28 -2.55 -10.06
N MET A 123 10.45 -1.89 -8.91
CA MET A 123 9.73 -2.18 -7.66
C MET A 123 9.19 -0.91 -6.99
N SER A 124 8.05 -1.03 -6.31
CA SER A 124 7.61 -0.08 -5.28
C SER A 124 7.64 -0.71 -3.89
N VAL A 125 7.79 0.14 -2.88
CA VAL A 125 7.54 -0.13 -1.47
C VAL A 125 6.52 0.87 -0.95
N GLU A 126 5.59 0.42 -0.11
CA GLU A 126 4.71 1.26 0.69
C GLU A 126 4.78 0.78 2.14
N LEU A 127 5.01 1.72 3.06
CA LEU A 127 4.99 1.49 4.50
C LEU A 127 3.81 2.25 5.10
N ILE A 128 2.96 1.57 5.87
CA ILE A 128 1.81 2.18 6.55
C ILE A 128 1.86 1.85 8.04
N SER A 129 1.99 2.87 8.87
CA SER A 129 2.06 2.83 10.33
C SER A 129 0.72 3.29 10.90
N LEU A 130 -0.07 2.37 11.45
CA LEU A 130 -1.49 2.57 11.76
C LEU A 130 -1.72 2.95 13.23
N ALA A 131 -2.96 2.87 13.72
CA ALA A 131 -3.29 3.19 15.11
C ALA A 131 -2.95 2.05 16.10
N ASP A 132 -3.09 0.79 15.66
CA ASP A 132 -2.86 -0.42 16.45
C ASP A 132 -2.79 -1.67 15.55
N GLU A 133 -2.46 -2.83 16.14
CA GLU A 133 -2.39 -4.13 15.47
C GLU A 133 -3.72 -4.58 14.82
N THR A 134 -4.87 -4.14 15.35
CA THR A 134 -6.19 -4.50 14.80
C THR A 134 -6.48 -3.72 13.53
N ALA A 135 -6.15 -2.43 13.48
CA ALA A 135 -6.20 -1.63 12.26
C ALA A 135 -5.28 -2.23 11.17
N ALA A 136 -4.08 -2.66 11.54
CA ALA A 136 -3.15 -3.32 10.62
C ALA A 136 -3.66 -4.70 10.15
N GLY A 137 -4.21 -5.52 11.05
CA GLY A 137 -4.83 -6.80 10.69
C GLY A 137 -6.01 -6.65 9.73
N LEU A 138 -6.85 -5.62 9.93
CA LEU A 138 -7.95 -5.28 9.02
C LEU A 138 -7.45 -4.85 7.63
N GLN A 139 -6.37 -4.05 7.56
CA GLN A 139 -5.79 -3.62 6.28
C GLN A 139 -5.21 -4.81 5.47
N LEU A 140 -4.54 -5.74 6.16
CA LEU A 140 -4.01 -6.97 5.54
C LEU A 140 -5.16 -7.87 5.06
N ALA A 141 -6.16 -8.12 5.91
CA ALA A 141 -7.33 -8.93 5.56
C ALA A 141 -8.08 -8.36 4.35
N HIS A 142 -8.26 -7.04 4.28
CA HIS A 142 -8.97 -6.42 3.17
C HIS A 142 -8.26 -6.55 1.82
N SER A 143 -6.92 -6.62 1.82
CA SER A 143 -6.12 -6.90 0.62
C SER A 143 -6.40 -8.31 0.08
N THR A 144 -6.61 -9.28 0.97
CA THR A 144 -7.01 -10.66 0.63
C THR A 144 -8.47 -10.73 0.18
N GLU A 145 -9.40 -10.10 0.92
CA GLU A 145 -10.84 -10.04 0.57
C GLU A 145 -11.07 -9.47 -0.84
N LEU A 146 -10.35 -8.40 -1.22
CA LEU A 146 -10.36 -7.84 -2.56
C LEU A 146 -9.96 -8.88 -3.61
N ALA A 147 -8.80 -9.51 -3.43
CA ALA A 147 -8.25 -10.45 -4.40
C ALA A 147 -9.09 -11.74 -4.54
N GLU A 148 -9.86 -12.13 -3.53
CA GLU A 148 -10.81 -13.25 -3.59
C GLU A 148 -12.17 -12.85 -4.17
N ALA A 149 -12.82 -11.81 -3.62
CA ALA A 149 -14.17 -11.40 -4.04
C ALA A 149 -14.21 -10.80 -5.45
N CYS A 150 -13.10 -10.19 -5.87
CA CYS A 150 -12.91 -9.57 -7.18
C CYS A 150 -11.78 -10.24 -7.96
N SER A 151 -11.67 -11.58 -7.86
CA SER A 151 -10.64 -12.38 -8.53
C SER A 151 -10.63 -12.28 -10.07
N GLU A 152 -11.72 -11.83 -10.68
CA GLU A 152 -11.76 -11.36 -12.08
C GLU A 152 -12.64 -10.10 -12.16
N VAL A 153 -12.10 -9.02 -12.74
CA VAL A 153 -12.79 -7.73 -12.92
C VAL A 153 -12.53 -7.21 -14.33
N THR A 154 -13.60 -6.88 -15.05
CA THR A 154 -13.48 -6.13 -16.31
C THR A 154 -13.80 -4.67 -16.06
N VAL A 155 -12.81 -3.81 -16.33
CA VAL A 155 -12.89 -2.35 -16.20
C VAL A 155 -13.02 -1.74 -17.60
N LYS A 156 -14.07 -0.95 -17.80
CA LYS A 156 -14.37 -0.29 -19.08
C LYS A 156 -14.23 1.21 -18.89
N SER A 157 -13.20 1.80 -19.50
CA SER A 157 -12.91 3.24 -19.39
C SER A 157 -12.45 3.80 -20.74
N GLN A 158 -12.96 4.98 -21.10
CA GLN A 158 -12.60 5.72 -22.32
C GLN A 158 -12.73 4.92 -23.64
N GLY A 159 -13.61 3.92 -23.68
CA GLY A 159 -13.81 3.04 -24.85
C GLY A 159 -12.76 1.93 -25.00
N MET A 160 -11.97 1.68 -23.95
CA MET A 160 -11.10 0.50 -23.82
C MET A 160 -11.69 -0.45 -22.79
N GLU A 161 -11.50 -1.75 -23.00
CA GLU A 161 -11.87 -2.83 -22.09
C GLU A 161 -10.58 -3.48 -21.59
N THR A 162 -10.43 -3.54 -20.26
CA THR A 162 -9.27 -4.08 -19.57
C THR A 162 -9.78 -5.12 -18.58
N THR A 163 -9.32 -6.37 -18.68
CA THR A 163 -9.64 -7.42 -17.71
C THR A 163 -8.47 -7.59 -16.77
N MET A 164 -8.73 -7.46 -15.48
CA MET A 164 -7.81 -7.78 -14.40
C MET A 164 -8.21 -9.10 -13.77
N SER A 165 -7.24 -9.95 -13.47
CA SER A 165 -7.43 -11.15 -12.66
C SER A 165 -6.46 -11.13 -11.49
N TYR A 166 -6.93 -11.60 -10.34
CA TYR A 166 -6.19 -11.60 -9.08
C TYR A 166 -6.16 -13.02 -8.51
N ALA A 167 -5.01 -13.41 -7.96
CA ALA A 167 -4.85 -14.68 -7.24
C ALA A 167 -4.09 -14.44 -5.94
N THR A 168 -4.65 -14.93 -4.84
CA THR A 168 -4.00 -14.99 -3.52
C THR A 168 -3.10 -16.21 -3.41
N PHE A 169 -1.98 -16.08 -2.71
CA PHE A 169 -1.08 -17.18 -2.37
C PHE A 169 -0.57 -17.01 -0.94
N ASP A 170 -0.53 -18.12 -0.20
CA ASP A 170 0.20 -18.19 1.07
C ASP A 170 1.68 -17.86 0.84
N VAL A 171 2.22 -16.94 1.62
CA VAL A 171 3.64 -16.60 1.62
C VAL A 171 4.11 -16.43 3.05
N THR A 172 5.36 -16.79 3.34
CA THR A 172 5.98 -16.50 4.64
C THR A 172 7.13 -15.53 4.39
N VAL A 173 7.10 -14.39 5.09
CA VAL A 173 8.15 -13.38 5.08
C VAL A 173 8.82 -13.41 6.46
N ALA A 174 10.14 -13.61 6.50
CA ALA A 174 10.87 -13.77 7.75
C ALA A 174 10.77 -12.51 8.64
N GLY A 175 10.22 -12.66 9.85
CA GLY A 175 10.06 -11.56 10.81
C GLY A 175 8.74 -10.78 10.71
N ALA A 176 7.81 -11.20 9.84
CA ALA A 176 6.43 -10.70 9.85
C ALA A 176 5.54 -11.58 10.75
N ASP A 177 4.49 -10.99 11.32
CA ASP A 177 3.44 -11.72 12.03
C ASP A 177 2.58 -12.55 11.06
N GLU A 178 2.33 -11.97 9.89
CA GLU A 178 1.40 -12.45 8.88
C GLU A 178 1.78 -11.86 7.51
N SER A 179 1.52 -12.58 6.42
CA SER A 179 1.84 -12.13 5.06
C SER A 179 0.94 -12.77 4.01
N VAL A 180 0.62 -12.02 2.96
CA VAL A 180 -0.11 -12.51 1.78
C VAL A 180 0.61 -12.09 0.51
N ARG A 181 0.63 -12.97 -0.50
CA ARG A 181 1.01 -12.60 -1.87
C ARG A 181 -0.25 -12.49 -2.72
N VAL A 182 -0.36 -11.40 -3.48
CA VAL A 182 -1.38 -11.21 -4.50
C VAL A 182 -0.69 -11.06 -5.85
N ARG A 183 -1.04 -11.90 -6.82
CA ARG A 183 -0.63 -11.71 -8.21
C ARG A 183 -1.78 -11.08 -8.99
N ALA A 184 -1.55 -9.91 -9.55
CA ALA A 184 -2.48 -9.22 -10.45
C ALA A 184 -1.99 -9.36 -11.90
N ALA A 185 -2.80 -9.94 -12.78
CA ALA A 185 -2.53 -10.06 -14.20
C ALA A 185 -3.53 -9.21 -15.00
N ILE A 186 -3.03 -8.34 -15.88
CA ILE A 186 -3.83 -7.39 -16.65
C ILE A 186 -3.79 -7.73 -18.14
N ASP A 187 -4.95 -7.96 -18.74
CA ASP A 187 -5.15 -8.03 -20.19
C ASP A 187 -5.86 -6.76 -20.70
N ALA A 188 -5.45 -6.23 -21.84
CA ALA A 188 -6.20 -5.20 -22.56
C ALA A 188 -6.30 -5.53 -24.05
N GLY A 189 -7.51 -5.90 -24.49
CA GLY A 189 -7.81 -6.21 -25.89
C GLY A 189 -7.29 -7.57 -26.38
N GLY A 190 -7.24 -8.58 -25.52
CA GLY A 190 -6.76 -9.93 -25.83
C GLY A 190 -5.23 -10.04 -25.83
N LYS A 191 -4.57 -9.27 -24.97
CA LYS A 191 -3.13 -9.27 -24.73
C LYS A 191 -2.81 -8.93 -23.28
N ALA A 192 -2.05 -9.80 -22.62
CA ALA A 192 -1.37 -9.47 -21.37
C ALA A 192 -0.52 -8.19 -21.54
N VAL A 193 -0.71 -7.25 -20.61
CA VAL A 193 -0.06 -5.93 -20.57
C VAL A 193 1.01 -5.88 -19.48
N LEU A 194 0.72 -6.50 -18.33
CA LEU A 194 1.56 -6.51 -17.14
C LEU A 194 1.08 -7.62 -16.19
N ASN A 195 2.01 -8.37 -15.62
CA ASN A 195 1.80 -9.14 -14.40
C ASN A 195 2.55 -8.44 -13.26
N SER A 196 1.86 -8.19 -12.15
CA SER A 196 2.46 -7.67 -10.93
C SER A 196 2.29 -8.68 -9.82
N ASP A 197 3.37 -8.93 -9.09
CA ASP A 197 3.33 -9.62 -7.81
C ASP A 197 3.45 -8.57 -6.70
N THR A 198 2.50 -8.60 -5.78
CA THR A 198 2.51 -7.84 -4.53
C THR A 198 2.67 -8.79 -3.36
N VAL A 199 3.53 -8.44 -2.39
CA VAL A 199 3.64 -9.11 -1.09
C VAL A 199 3.35 -8.07 -0.02
N THR A 200 2.29 -8.30 0.76
CA THR A 200 1.87 -7.45 1.87
C THR A 200 2.12 -8.21 3.17
N SER A 201 2.81 -7.59 4.12
CA SER A 201 3.26 -8.19 5.38
C SER A 201 2.91 -7.28 6.56
N ARG A 202 2.51 -7.86 7.70
CA ARG A 202 2.22 -7.12 8.94
C ARG A 202 3.29 -7.37 10.00
N ILE A 203 3.67 -6.31 10.70
CA ILE A 203 4.59 -6.30 11.85
C ILE A 203 3.97 -5.41 12.92
N GLY A 204 3.27 -5.99 13.90
CA GLY A 204 2.51 -5.22 14.88
C GLY A 204 1.45 -4.32 14.23
N ASP A 205 1.59 -3.01 14.42
CA ASP A 205 0.75 -1.92 13.88
C ASP A 205 1.14 -1.46 12.46
N THR A 206 2.22 -2.02 11.91
CA THR A 206 2.85 -1.56 10.67
C THR A 206 2.65 -2.57 9.55
N ILE A 207 2.32 -2.06 8.36
CA ILE A 207 2.19 -2.81 7.10
C ILE A 207 3.36 -2.46 6.18
N VAL A 208 3.97 -3.50 5.61
CA VAL A 208 4.97 -3.44 4.54
C VAL A 208 4.35 -4.04 3.28
N THR A 209 4.19 -3.23 2.24
CA THR A 209 3.74 -3.68 0.92
C THR A 209 4.86 -3.50 -0.10
N ILE A 210 5.28 -4.58 -0.76
CA ILE A 210 6.20 -4.54 -1.91
C ILE A 210 5.43 -4.98 -3.16
N ALA A 211 5.55 -4.25 -4.27
CA ALA A 211 4.97 -4.66 -5.55
C ALA A 211 5.97 -4.55 -6.70
N SER A 212 5.87 -5.45 -7.69
CA SER A 212 6.62 -5.34 -8.94
C SER A 212 5.91 -4.41 -9.93
N LEU A 213 6.64 -3.42 -10.44
CA LEU A 213 6.15 -2.42 -11.42
C LEU A 213 6.33 -2.87 -12.88
N ALA A 214 6.93 -4.04 -13.09
CA ALA A 214 7.15 -4.70 -14.37
C ALA A 214 7.08 -6.23 -14.20
N ASP A 215 6.96 -6.96 -15.31
CA ASP A 215 7.12 -8.43 -15.32
C ASP A 215 8.54 -8.78 -14.80
N THR A 216 8.62 -9.42 -13.63
CA THR A 216 9.90 -9.84 -13.04
C THR A 216 10.30 -11.21 -13.56
N ALA A 217 11.57 -11.38 -13.94
CA ALA A 217 12.11 -12.65 -14.41
C ALA A 217 12.42 -13.65 -13.27
N ASP A 218 12.30 -13.22 -12.02
CA ASP A 218 12.47 -14.02 -10.80
C ASP A 218 11.22 -13.82 -9.93
N GLU A 219 10.47 -14.89 -9.69
CA GLU A 219 9.22 -14.86 -8.93
C GLU A 219 9.44 -14.68 -7.41
N GLN A 220 10.67 -14.75 -6.90
CA GLN A 220 10.99 -14.56 -5.48
C GLN A 220 11.41 -13.11 -5.15
N VAL A 221 11.76 -12.29 -6.15
CA VAL A 221 12.36 -10.97 -5.92
C VAL A 221 11.46 -10.04 -5.09
N VAL A 222 10.14 -10.19 -5.18
CA VAL A 222 9.17 -9.45 -4.36
C VAL A 222 9.20 -9.90 -2.90
N THR A 223 9.24 -11.22 -2.66
CA THR A 223 9.33 -11.80 -1.31
C THR A 223 10.64 -11.44 -0.62
N THR A 224 11.81 -11.59 -1.29
CA THR A 224 13.11 -11.22 -0.70
C THR A 224 13.22 -9.71 -0.43
N THR A 225 12.63 -8.88 -1.28
CA THR A 225 12.52 -7.43 -1.01
C THR A 225 11.64 -7.16 0.21
N ALA A 226 10.55 -7.92 0.41
CA ALA A 226 9.70 -7.81 1.59
C ALA A 226 10.44 -8.26 2.88
N GLU A 227 11.26 -9.32 2.81
CA GLU A 227 12.07 -9.79 3.96
C GLU A 227 13.04 -8.71 4.46
N GLU A 228 13.78 -8.03 3.57
CA GLU A 228 14.70 -6.95 3.95
C GLU A 228 13.98 -5.71 4.50
N PHE A 229 12.79 -5.38 3.98
CA PHE A 229 11.97 -4.29 4.51
C PHE A 229 11.33 -4.64 5.87
N VAL A 230 10.83 -5.86 6.05
CA VAL A 230 10.34 -6.39 7.32
C VAL A 230 11.46 -6.41 8.37
N ALA A 231 12.67 -6.85 8.00
CA ALA A 231 13.84 -6.77 8.86
C ALA A 231 14.17 -5.31 9.22
N SER A 232 14.06 -4.37 8.28
CA SER A 232 14.35 -2.95 8.55
C SER A 232 13.31 -2.29 9.47
N VAL A 233 12.02 -2.64 9.38
CA VAL A 233 10.99 -2.24 10.34
C VAL A 233 11.31 -2.79 11.74
N ASN A 234 11.61 -4.09 11.85
CA ASN A 234 11.97 -4.76 13.11
C ASN A 234 13.29 -4.26 13.76
N ASN A 235 14.05 -3.38 13.09
CA ASN A 235 15.26 -2.75 13.65
C ASN A 235 15.04 -1.28 14.07
N VAL A 236 13.82 -0.74 13.93
CA VAL A 236 13.47 0.67 14.24
C VAL A 236 12.37 0.79 15.31
N GLY A 237 11.55 -0.26 15.50
CA GLY A 237 10.64 -0.42 16.65
C GLY A 237 11.30 -1.06 17.87
#